data_AF-A0A9J6EAZ4-F1
#
_entry.id   AF-A0A9J6EAZ4-F1
#
_cell.length_a   1.000
_cell.length_b   1.000
_cell.length_c   1.000
_cell.angle_alpha   90.00
_cell.angle_beta   90.00
_cell.angle_gamma   90.00
#
_symmetry.space_group_name_H-M   'P 1'
#
loop_
_entity.id
_entity.type
_entity.pdbx_description
1 polymer ?
#
loop_
_entity_poly.entity_id
_entity_poly.type
_entity_poly.pdbx_seq_one_letter_code
_entity_poly.pdbx_strand_id
1 'polypeptide(L)'
;MEAQWENMFAHYCDNQAEFCTKLNDFLQKNLEYSYLNEKRLSVSDPYWNMVRLQMKQLHGLSDAFENATLDASQEFTNITRALYFSLVGDILDLEAALQRPEDANSLSLVPACSALIKLLWNNTDLYVGHDTWFLYKSMLRIQKMYKFPWHYAPGDTGPDGVIPGHTITMSSYAGKLVSLDDFYLSSSGLAVTETSIENSNPDLWLLIDPEVAPLTWVRAMVATRLATSAREWVDIFAEKNSGTYNNQWMVIDYKLFQPGTAIVNDTLWIIEQMPYFDDIFAISGQPARVAKYGDYYSYDKAPRAKIFRRAHTDIWNPRSMTAVMRYNDYTHDPYSRCNCTPPYNAAYAIMARYDLLDPQGKYDIPGMRRLPAGGIDTKVCGALCHRVA
;
A
#
# COMPACT_ATOMS: atom_id res chain seq x y z
N MET A 1 6.47 6.80 -18.83
CA MET A 1 5.47 7.44 -17.96
C MET A 1 4.16 7.64 -18.71
N GLU A 2 4.19 8.18 -19.94
CA GLU A 2 2.99 8.35 -20.76
C GLU A 2 2.13 7.09 -20.90
N ALA A 3 2.71 5.93 -21.26
CA ALA A 3 1.95 4.68 -21.33
C ALA A 3 1.24 4.31 -20.01
N GLN A 4 1.85 4.61 -18.85
CA GLN A 4 1.20 4.37 -17.56
C GLN A 4 0.09 5.40 -17.29
N TRP A 5 0.28 6.65 -17.72
CA TRP A 5 -0.74 7.69 -17.64
C TRP A 5 -1.98 7.32 -18.44
N GLU A 6 -1.78 6.96 -19.71
CA GLU A 6 -2.86 6.54 -20.61
C GLU A 6 -3.63 5.34 -20.04
N ASN A 7 -2.92 4.34 -19.53
CA ASN A 7 -3.57 3.16 -18.96
C ASN A 7 -4.39 3.46 -17.70
N MET A 8 -3.93 4.37 -16.84
CA MET A 8 -4.47 4.52 -15.48
C MET A 8 -5.34 5.76 -15.29
N PHE A 9 -4.96 6.90 -15.87
CA PHE A 9 -5.44 8.21 -15.43
C PHE A 9 -6.07 9.07 -16.53
N ALA A 10 -5.74 8.85 -17.81
CA ALA A 10 -6.23 9.69 -18.91
C ALA A 10 -7.77 9.83 -18.96
N HIS A 11 -8.49 8.78 -18.53
CA HIS A 11 -9.96 8.72 -18.52
C HIS A 11 -10.56 8.78 -17.11
N TYR A 12 -9.75 9.06 -16.08
CA TYR A 12 -10.18 8.91 -14.69
C TYR A 12 -11.33 9.85 -14.30
N CYS A 13 -11.38 11.04 -14.92
CA CYS A 13 -12.41 12.05 -14.70
C CYS A 13 -13.51 12.09 -15.76
N ASP A 14 -13.49 11.16 -16.74
CA ASP A 14 -14.50 11.12 -17.79
C ASP A 14 -15.89 10.89 -17.20
N ASN A 15 -16.82 11.80 -17.49
CA ASN A 15 -18.18 11.83 -16.92
C ASN A 15 -18.24 11.92 -15.38
N GLN A 16 -17.14 12.35 -14.74
CA GLN A 16 -17.00 12.43 -13.27
C GLN A 16 -16.55 13.83 -12.83
N ALA A 17 -16.99 14.86 -13.56
CA ALA A 17 -16.53 16.24 -13.36
C ALA A 17 -16.78 16.75 -11.92
N GLU A 18 -17.96 16.48 -11.36
CA GLU A 18 -18.29 16.91 -9.99
C GLU A 18 -17.37 16.26 -8.94
N PHE A 19 -17.15 14.95 -9.04
CA PHE A 19 -16.22 14.23 -8.17
C PHE A 19 -14.79 14.77 -8.32
N CYS A 20 -14.33 14.98 -9.56
CA CYS A 20 -12.96 15.45 -9.79
C CYS A 20 -12.75 16.90 -9.33
N THR A 21 -13.77 17.76 -9.35
CA THR A 21 -13.70 19.07 -8.69
C THR A 21 -13.49 18.91 -7.18
N LYS A 22 -14.29 18.07 -6.50
CA LYS A 22 -14.13 17.80 -5.06
C LYS A 22 -12.75 17.22 -4.73
N LEU A 23 -12.26 16.29 -5.56
CA LEU A 23 -10.95 15.67 -5.41
C LEU A 23 -9.83 16.71 -5.56
N ASN A 24 -9.88 17.56 -6.59
CA ASN A 24 -8.87 18.59 -6.78
C ASN A 24 -8.89 19.62 -5.64
N ASP A 25 -10.06 20.03 -5.16
CA ASP A 25 -10.18 20.92 -4.00
C ASP A 25 -9.54 20.31 -2.74
N PHE A 26 -9.80 19.02 -2.50
CA PHE A 26 -9.18 18.27 -1.40
C PHE A 26 -7.65 18.21 -1.53
N LEU A 27 -7.16 17.80 -2.70
CA LEU A 27 -5.73 17.65 -2.96
C LEU A 27 -5.00 18.99 -2.87
N GLN A 28 -5.60 20.07 -3.34
CA GLN A 28 -5.00 21.40 -3.31
C GLN A 28 -4.81 21.89 -1.87
N LYS A 29 -5.82 21.68 -1.01
CA LYS A 29 -5.71 21.97 0.42
C LYS A 29 -4.62 21.14 1.10
N ASN A 30 -4.51 19.86 0.76
CA ASN A 30 -3.49 18.99 1.35
C ASN A 30 -2.06 19.37 0.92
N LEU A 31 -1.88 19.77 -0.35
CA LEU A 31 -0.62 20.32 -0.85
C LEU A 31 -0.26 21.62 -0.12
N GLU A 32 -1.23 22.52 0.05
CA GLU A 32 -1.01 23.78 0.77
C GLU A 32 -0.62 23.54 2.24
N TYR A 33 -1.34 22.64 2.93
CA TYR A 33 -1.01 22.22 4.28
C TYR A 33 0.43 21.68 4.39
N SER A 34 0.81 20.79 3.47
CA SER A 34 2.15 20.19 3.46
C SER A 34 3.22 21.26 3.22
N TYR A 35 3.04 22.08 2.19
CA TYR A 35 3.96 23.15 1.82
C TYR A 35 4.19 24.16 2.96
N LEU A 36 3.11 24.60 3.63
CA LEU A 36 3.22 25.55 4.74
C LEU A 36 4.01 24.96 5.93
N ASN A 37 3.84 23.67 6.21
CA ASN A 37 4.58 22.99 7.26
C ASN A 37 6.03 22.70 6.87
N GLU A 38 6.30 22.29 5.63
CA GLU A 38 7.65 22.15 5.09
C GLU A 38 8.45 23.45 5.24
N LYS A 39 7.85 24.58 4.82
CA LYS A 39 8.48 25.91 4.92
C LYS A 39 8.78 26.30 6.37
N ARG A 40 7.92 25.92 7.30
CA ARG A 40 8.03 26.27 8.73
C ARG A 40 8.99 25.35 9.48
N LEU A 41 9.03 24.07 9.16
CA LEU A 41 9.59 23.02 10.02
C LEU A 41 10.75 22.24 9.42
N SER A 42 10.97 22.27 8.10
CA SER A 42 12.01 21.43 7.46
C SER A 42 13.44 21.65 7.97
N VAL A 43 13.73 22.79 8.59
CA VAL A 43 15.07 23.04 9.19
C VAL A 43 15.20 22.43 10.58
N SER A 44 14.10 22.33 11.34
CA SER A 44 14.10 21.91 12.75
C SER A 44 13.51 20.54 13.01
N ASP A 45 12.78 19.98 12.05
CA ASP A 45 12.05 18.71 12.17
C ASP A 45 12.42 17.79 11.00
N PRO A 46 13.09 16.64 11.27
CA PRO A 46 13.47 15.69 10.25
C PRO A 46 12.29 15.12 9.45
N TYR A 47 11.11 14.99 10.07
CA TYR A 47 9.90 14.54 9.40
C TYR A 47 9.57 15.48 8.24
N TRP A 48 9.47 16.78 8.52
CA TRP A 48 9.13 17.77 7.51
C TRP A 48 10.26 18.04 6.51
N ASN A 49 11.51 17.78 6.87
CA ASN A 49 12.59 17.76 5.89
C ASN A 49 12.41 16.61 4.89
N MET A 50 12.03 15.41 5.36
CA MET A 50 11.76 14.28 4.47
C MET A 50 10.55 14.52 3.56
N VAL A 51 9.46 15.09 4.10
CA VAL A 51 8.31 15.52 3.29
C VAL A 51 8.78 16.47 2.18
N ARG A 52 9.57 17.49 2.53
CA ARG A 52 10.10 18.46 1.57
C ARG A 52 10.95 17.83 0.48
N LEU A 53 11.88 16.94 0.83
CA LEU A 53 12.73 16.26 -0.15
C LEU A 53 11.92 15.36 -1.08
N GLN A 54 10.87 14.71 -0.57
CA GLN A 54 9.96 13.91 -1.38
C GLN A 54 9.11 14.78 -2.33
N MET A 55 8.62 15.95 -1.87
CA MET A 55 7.91 16.90 -2.73
C MET A 55 8.84 17.51 -3.80
N LYS A 56 10.10 17.80 -3.47
CA LYS A 56 11.12 18.20 -4.47
C LYS A 56 11.38 17.11 -5.51
N GLN A 57 11.41 15.84 -5.09
CA GLN A 57 11.52 14.71 -6.00
C GLN A 57 10.31 14.63 -6.95
N LEU A 58 9.09 14.89 -6.44
CA LEU A 58 7.87 14.96 -7.25
C LEU A 58 7.90 16.14 -8.22
N HIS A 59 8.39 17.30 -7.80
CA HIS A 59 8.56 18.46 -8.67
C HIS A 59 9.47 18.16 -9.86
N GLY A 60 10.67 17.62 -9.60
CA GLY A 60 11.59 17.25 -10.68
C GLY A 60 11.02 16.18 -11.63
N LEU A 61 10.25 15.23 -11.10
CA LEU A 61 9.52 14.26 -11.93
C LEU A 61 8.46 14.96 -12.79
N SER A 62 7.72 15.91 -12.23
CA SER A 62 6.69 16.68 -12.92
C SER A 62 7.29 17.51 -14.05
N ASP A 63 8.38 18.24 -13.79
CA ASP A 63 9.08 19.02 -14.82
C ASP A 63 9.51 18.13 -15.98
N ALA A 64 10.13 16.98 -15.66
CA ALA A 64 10.57 16.04 -16.68
C ALA A 64 9.39 15.39 -17.44
N PHE A 65 8.26 15.14 -16.78
CA PHE A 65 7.11 14.52 -17.42
C PHE A 65 6.38 15.47 -18.37
N GLU A 66 6.31 16.75 -18.02
CA GLU A 66 5.69 17.79 -18.86
C GLU A 66 6.66 18.43 -19.87
N ASN A 67 7.87 17.87 -20.02
CA ASN A 67 8.97 18.47 -20.82
C ASN A 67 9.27 19.94 -20.46
N ALA A 68 9.05 20.32 -19.20
CA ALA A 68 9.43 21.63 -18.68
C ALA A 68 10.92 21.68 -18.36
N THR A 69 11.46 22.89 -18.25
CA THR A 69 12.84 23.09 -17.79
C THR A 69 12.88 22.86 -16.29
N LEU A 70 13.79 21.99 -15.83
CA LEU A 70 13.94 21.67 -14.42
C LEU A 70 14.33 22.92 -13.62
N ASP A 71 13.52 23.28 -12.63
CA ASP A 71 13.78 24.41 -11.72
C ASP A 71 13.77 23.93 -10.27
N ALA A 72 14.95 23.68 -9.71
CA ALA A 72 15.10 23.22 -8.33
C ALA A 72 14.73 24.29 -7.28
N SER A 73 14.60 25.56 -7.68
CA SER A 73 14.23 26.65 -6.76
C SER A 73 12.73 26.66 -6.43
N GLN A 74 11.89 26.13 -7.31
CA GLN A 74 10.44 26.06 -7.13
C GLN A 74 10.03 24.95 -6.15
N GLU A 75 8.92 25.17 -5.47
CA GLU A 75 8.31 24.19 -4.56
C GLU A 75 7.06 23.60 -5.23
N PHE A 76 6.70 22.35 -4.89
CA PHE A 76 5.56 21.66 -5.48
C PHE A 76 4.24 22.13 -4.85
N THR A 77 3.60 23.14 -5.42
CA THR A 77 2.37 23.74 -4.83
C THR A 77 1.10 23.54 -5.65
N ASN A 78 1.21 23.03 -6.87
CA ASN A 78 0.09 22.84 -7.78
C ASN A 78 -0.12 21.36 -8.09
N ILE A 79 -1.38 20.97 -8.27
CA ILE A 79 -1.72 19.62 -8.74
C ILE A 79 -1.20 19.46 -10.18
N THR A 80 -0.40 18.42 -10.41
CA THR A 80 0.08 18.04 -11.75
C THR A 80 -0.26 16.59 -12.07
N ARG A 81 -0.10 16.19 -13.33
CA ARG A 81 -0.28 14.78 -13.74
C ARG A 81 0.66 13.84 -12.96
N ALA A 82 1.87 14.30 -12.64
CA ALA A 82 2.83 13.51 -11.89
C ALA A 82 2.34 13.13 -10.48
N LEU A 83 1.57 13.99 -9.81
CA LEU A 83 1.03 13.73 -8.48
C LEU A 83 0.12 12.48 -8.46
N TYR A 84 -0.74 12.34 -9.47
CA TYR A 84 -1.67 11.20 -9.59
C TYR A 84 -1.00 9.83 -9.56
N PHE A 85 0.26 9.72 -10.04
CA PHE A 85 0.98 8.45 -9.96
C PHE A 85 1.11 7.97 -8.51
N SER A 86 1.44 8.86 -7.56
CA SER A 86 1.67 8.50 -6.16
C SER A 86 0.39 8.44 -5.33
N LEU A 87 -0.71 9.07 -5.79
CA LEU A 87 -1.98 9.15 -5.06
C LEU A 87 -2.85 7.89 -5.09
N VAL A 88 -2.52 6.88 -5.90
CA VAL A 88 -3.46 5.78 -6.19
C VAL A 88 -4.02 5.11 -4.94
N GLY A 89 -3.20 4.84 -3.92
CA GLY A 89 -3.66 4.23 -2.68
C GLY A 89 -4.62 5.14 -1.91
N ASP A 90 -4.28 6.42 -1.76
CA ASP A 90 -5.13 7.41 -1.09
C ASP A 90 -6.44 7.65 -1.85
N ILE A 91 -6.40 7.60 -3.19
CA ILE A 91 -7.58 7.72 -4.04
C ILE A 91 -8.60 6.62 -3.75
N LEU A 92 -8.18 5.41 -3.35
CA LEU A 92 -9.12 4.32 -3.09
C LEU A 92 -10.15 4.68 -2.01
N ASP A 93 -9.68 5.33 -0.93
CA ASP A 93 -10.57 5.81 0.13
C ASP A 93 -11.25 7.14 -0.25
N LEU A 94 -10.56 8.03 -0.97
CA LEU A 94 -11.13 9.31 -1.39
C LEU A 94 -12.26 9.16 -2.41
N GLU A 95 -12.26 8.11 -3.24
CA GLU A 95 -13.41 7.78 -4.09
C GLU A 95 -14.67 7.55 -3.24
N ALA A 96 -14.56 6.81 -2.13
CA ALA A 96 -15.68 6.58 -1.22
C ALA A 96 -16.03 7.85 -0.42
N ALA A 97 -15.03 8.53 0.16
CA ALA A 97 -15.23 9.69 1.02
C ALA A 97 -15.85 10.88 0.28
N LEU A 98 -15.46 11.09 -0.99
CA LEU A 98 -15.99 12.15 -1.85
C LEU A 98 -17.17 11.69 -2.72
N GLN A 99 -17.70 10.49 -2.46
CA GLN A 99 -18.90 9.93 -3.06
C GLN A 99 -18.83 9.84 -4.59
N ARG A 100 -17.74 9.27 -5.12
CA ARG A 100 -17.61 8.97 -6.55
C ARG A 100 -18.74 8.02 -6.98
N PRO A 101 -19.55 8.39 -7.99
CA PRO A 101 -20.47 7.45 -8.64
C PRO A 101 -19.74 6.24 -9.24
N GLU A 102 -20.35 5.05 -9.17
CA GLU A 102 -19.75 3.83 -9.74
C GLU A 102 -19.56 3.94 -11.27
N ASP A 103 -18.35 3.64 -11.73
CA ASP A 103 -18.02 3.56 -13.15
C ASP A 103 -16.79 2.66 -13.42
N ALA A 104 -16.49 2.40 -14.69
CA ALA A 104 -15.42 1.50 -15.09
C ALA A 104 -13.99 2.08 -14.93
N ASN A 105 -13.86 3.39 -14.73
CA ASN A 105 -12.60 4.09 -14.54
C ASN A 105 -12.19 4.22 -13.07
N SER A 106 -13.07 3.87 -12.12
CA SER A 106 -12.73 3.79 -10.68
C SER A 106 -11.50 2.91 -10.45
N LEU A 107 -10.66 3.31 -9.50
CA LEU A 107 -9.49 2.55 -9.09
C LEU A 107 -9.80 1.56 -7.96
N SER A 108 -10.94 1.73 -7.28
CA SER A 108 -11.39 0.93 -6.13
C SER A 108 -12.20 -0.32 -6.50
N LEU A 109 -12.08 -0.80 -7.74
CA LEU A 109 -12.87 -1.92 -8.25
C LEU A 109 -12.46 -3.30 -7.70
N VAL A 110 -11.32 -3.39 -7.03
CA VAL A 110 -10.69 -4.65 -6.60
C VAL A 110 -10.27 -4.54 -5.14
N PRO A 111 -10.56 -5.54 -4.30
CA PRO A 111 -10.19 -5.50 -2.89
C PRO A 111 -8.70 -5.81 -2.68
N ALA A 112 -8.33 -5.78 -1.40
CA ALA A 112 -6.97 -5.79 -0.87
C ALA A 112 -6.06 -6.97 -1.29
N CYS A 113 -4.75 -6.69 -1.21
CA CYS A 113 -3.61 -7.59 -1.39
C CYS A 113 -3.60 -8.79 -0.43
N SER A 114 -2.66 -9.71 -0.63
CA SER A 114 -2.39 -10.83 0.28
C SER A 114 -0.94 -10.74 0.78
N ALA A 115 -0.72 -10.89 2.08
CA ALA A 115 0.62 -10.96 2.67
C ALA A 115 0.74 -12.14 3.65
N LEU A 116 1.96 -12.66 3.79
CA LEU A 116 2.29 -13.71 4.75
C LEU A 116 3.69 -13.52 5.30
N ILE A 117 3.81 -13.52 6.63
CA ILE A 117 5.08 -13.58 7.35
C ILE A 117 5.24 -15.00 7.91
N LYS A 118 6.30 -15.69 7.52
CA LYS A 118 6.50 -17.11 7.79
C LYS A 118 7.87 -17.37 8.42
N LEU A 119 7.85 -17.72 9.69
CA LEU A 119 9.00 -18.33 10.38
C LEU A 119 9.13 -19.81 9.97
N LEU A 120 10.29 -20.19 9.45
CA LEU A 120 10.57 -21.57 9.08
C LEU A 120 10.83 -22.46 10.31
N TRP A 121 10.73 -23.77 10.10
CA TRP A 121 11.07 -24.76 11.12
C TRP A 121 12.48 -24.53 11.67
N ASN A 122 12.62 -24.70 12.99
CA ASN A 122 13.85 -24.43 13.76
C ASN A 122 14.41 -23.01 13.56
N ASN A 123 13.54 -22.05 13.20
CA ASN A 123 13.88 -20.65 12.98
C ASN A 123 15.03 -20.47 11.97
N THR A 124 15.09 -21.36 10.96
CA THR A 124 16.17 -21.35 9.96
C THR A 124 16.12 -20.12 9.04
N ASP A 125 14.93 -19.54 8.86
CA ASP A 125 14.73 -18.28 8.14
C ASP A 125 13.39 -17.65 8.55
N LEU A 126 13.23 -16.37 8.25
CA LEU A 126 12.00 -15.60 8.41
C LEU A 126 11.64 -14.98 7.06
N TYR A 127 10.57 -15.47 6.45
CA TYR A 127 10.09 -14.99 5.16
C TYR A 127 8.97 -13.97 5.28
N VAL A 128 8.97 -13.02 4.36
CA VAL A 128 7.86 -12.12 4.06
C VAL A 128 7.50 -12.29 2.59
N GLY A 129 6.23 -12.56 2.33
CA GLY A 129 5.67 -12.63 0.98
C GLY A 129 4.51 -11.66 0.85
N HIS A 130 4.41 -11.01 -0.30
CA HIS A 130 3.34 -10.09 -0.62
C HIS A 130 2.91 -10.24 -2.08
N ASP A 131 1.60 -10.33 -2.29
CA ASP A 131 0.96 -10.38 -3.60
C ASP A 131 0.04 -9.17 -3.78
N THR A 132 0.37 -8.32 -4.75
CA THR A 132 -0.49 -7.19 -5.07
C THR A 132 -1.71 -7.65 -5.83
N TRP A 133 -2.89 -7.22 -5.37
CA TRP A 133 -4.14 -7.35 -6.11
C TRP A 133 -4.54 -6.00 -6.69
N PHE A 134 -4.63 -5.91 -8.01
CA PHE A 134 -4.99 -4.65 -8.66
C PHE A 134 -5.52 -4.84 -10.09
N LEU A 135 -5.84 -3.72 -10.74
CA LEU A 135 -6.27 -3.69 -12.15
C LEU A 135 -5.12 -4.10 -13.07
N TYR A 136 -5.39 -4.95 -14.06
CA TYR A 136 -4.39 -5.43 -15.02
C TYR A 136 -3.79 -4.33 -15.88
N LYS A 137 -4.53 -3.23 -16.11
CA LYS A 137 -4.03 -2.05 -16.81
C LYS A 137 -2.85 -1.37 -16.11
N SER A 138 -2.61 -1.67 -14.83
CA SER A 138 -1.47 -1.17 -14.06
C SER A 138 -0.14 -1.89 -14.31
N MET A 139 -0.11 -3.01 -15.04
CA MET A 139 1.02 -3.95 -15.06
C MET A 139 2.30 -3.48 -15.80
N LEU A 140 2.52 -2.17 -15.97
CA LEU A 140 3.85 -1.64 -16.32
C LEU A 140 4.70 -1.49 -15.05
N ARG A 141 5.41 -2.58 -14.72
CA ARG A 141 6.12 -2.75 -13.46
C ARG A 141 7.58 -2.34 -13.55
N ILE A 142 8.08 -1.73 -12.47
CA ILE A 142 9.50 -1.37 -12.31
C ILE A 142 9.91 -1.69 -10.88
N GLN A 143 10.87 -2.57 -10.68
CA GLN A 143 11.56 -2.68 -9.40
C GLN A 143 12.56 -1.52 -9.30
N LYS A 144 12.50 -0.76 -8.21
CA LYS A 144 13.31 0.44 -7.99
C LYS A 144 14.27 0.25 -6.84
N MET A 145 15.41 0.90 -6.95
CA MET A 145 16.37 1.09 -5.86
C MET A 145 16.75 2.57 -5.83
N TYR A 146 16.40 3.27 -4.75
CA TYR A 146 16.76 4.65 -4.53
C TYR A 146 17.93 4.73 -3.55
N LYS A 147 19.06 5.25 -4.00
CA LYS A 147 20.24 5.54 -3.18
C LYS A 147 20.36 7.04 -2.99
N PHE A 148 19.67 7.56 -1.99
CA PHE A 148 19.65 8.98 -1.68
C PHE A 148 20.27 9.20 -0.29
N PRO A 149 21.50 9.74 -0.21
CA PRO A 149 22.16 10.06 1.05
C PRO A 149 21.59 11.37 1.60
N TRP A 150 20.26 11.42 1.78
CA TRP A 150 19.58 12.56 2.38
C TRP A 150 19.95 12.65 3.86
N HIS A 151 19.91 13.86 4.39
CA HIS A 151 20.24 14.13 5.77
C HIS A 151 18.99 14.43 6.60
N TYR A 152 19.08 14.29 7.93
CA TYR A 152 17.98 14.63 8.84
C TYR A 152 17.54 16.09 8.68
N ALA A 153 18.50 17.02 8.59
CA ALA A 153 18.24 18.44 8.36
C ALA A 153 19.05 19.00 7.17
N PRO A 154 18.61 20.10 6.53
CA PRO A 154 19.30 20.72 5.39
C PRO A 154 20.74 21.19 5.68
N GLY A 155 21.04 21.51 6.95
CA GLY A 155 22.36 22.00 7.38
C GLY A 155 23.34 20.90 7.77
N ASP A 156 22.89 19.65 7.83
CA ASP A 156 23.73 18.53 8.24
C ASP A 156 24.78 18.21 7.16
N THR A 157 25.94 17.74 7.60
CA THR A 157 27.05 17.36 6.72
C THR A 157 27.69 16.07 7.20
N GLY A 158 28.41 15.40 6.29
CA GLY A 158 29.10 14.14 6.61
C GLY A 158 28.16 12.92 6.71
N PRO A 159 28.71 11.76 7.07
CA PRO A 159 27.96 10.49 7.11
C PRO A 159 27.00 10.38 8.30
N ASP A 160 27.32 10.97 9.45
CA ASP A 160 26.52 10.84 10.67
C ASP A 160 25.16 11.56 10.59
N GLY A 161 25.04 12.54 9.69
CA GLY A 161 23.77 13.21 9.45
C GLY A 161 22.87 12.51 8.42
N VAL A 162 23.33 11.43 7.77
CA VAL A 162 22.57 10.71 6.75
C VAL A 162 21.47 9.87 7.41
N ILE A 163 20.26 9.90 6.85
CA ILE A 163 19.13 9.10 7.33
C ILE A 163 19.40 7.59 7.21
N PRO A 164 18.85 6.74 8.10
CA PRO A 164 19.16 5.31 8.10
C PRO A 164 18.59 4.59 6.87
N GLY A 165 17.44 5.02 6.36
CA GLY A 165 16.84 4.56 5.11
C GLY A 165 17.33 5.30 3.87
N HIS A 166 18.64 5.59 3.80
CA HIS A 166 19.25 6.23 2.62
C HIS A 166 19.23 5.33 1.38
N THR A 167 19.03 4.02 1.53
CA THR A 167 18.75 3.13 0.41
C THR A 167 17.49 2.32 0.59
N ILE A 168 16.62 2.37 -0.41
CA ILE A 168 15.33 1.69 -0.41
C ILE A 168 15.16 0.94 -1.72
N THR A 169 14.91 -0.37 -1.62
CA THR A 169 14.50 -1.22 -2.73
C THR A 169 13.01 -1.54 -2.62
N MET A 170 12.27 -1.43 -3.71
CA MET A 170 10.83 -1.64 -3.73
C MET A 170 10.31 -2.14 -5.07
N SER A 171 9.24 -2.91 -5.07
CA SER A 171 8.42 -3.12 -6.28
C SER A 171 7.61 -1.85 -6.55
N SER A 172 7.48 -1.42 -7.80
CA SER A 172 6.83 -0.16 -8.14
C SER A 172 6.38 -0.14 -9.62
N TYR A 173 6.08 1.04 -10.13
CA TYR A 173 5.46 1.30 -11.43
C TYR A 173 6.09 2.53 -12.08
N ALA A 174 5.93 2.71 -13.39
CA ALA A 174 6.39 3.93 -14.06
C ALA A 174 5.75 5.20 -13.45
N GLY A 175 6.54 6.25 -13.22
CA GLY A 175 6.07 7.54 -12.68
C GLY A 175 5.81 7.58 -11.16
N LYS A 176 5.56 6.45 -10.50
CA LYS A 176 5.36 6.45 -9.04
C LYS A 176 6.65 6.76 -8.30
N LEU A 177 6.60 7.49 -7.18
CA LEU A 177 7.77 7.65 -6.30
C LEU A 177 7.80 6.64 -5.14
N VAL A 178 6.76 5.82 -5.04
CA VAL A 178 6.51 4.85 -3.96
C VAL A 178 6.18 3.47 -4.55
N SER A 179 6.01 2.46 -3.69
CA SER A 179 5.69 1.10 -4.13
C SER A 179 4.26 0.99 -4.66
N LEU A 180 3.28 1.50 -3.90
CA LEU A 180 1.84 1.21 -4.00
C LEU A 180 1.47 -0.21 -3.57
N ASP A 181 2.35 -1.19 -3.77
CA ASP A 181 1.97 -2.59 -3.58
C ASP A 181 1.42 -2.96 -2.18
N ASP A 182 2.03 -2.60 -1.05
CA ASP A 182 3.37 -2.02 -0.84
C ASP A 182 4.41 -3.07 -0.37
N PHE A 183 5.64 -2.96 -0.89
CA PHE A 183 6.78 -3.78 -0.45
C PHE A 183 8.10 -3.01 -0.51
N TYR A 184 8.69 -2.72 0.65
CA TYR A 184 9.94 -1.98 0.80
C TYR A 184 10.99 -2.80 1.57
N LEU A 185 12.24 -2.66 1.15
CA LEU A 185 13.43 -3.05 1.89
C LEU A 185 14.28 -1.81 2.09
N SER A 186 14.64 -1.49 3.33
CA SER A 186 15.40 -0.30 3.71
C SER A 186 16.80 -0.65 4.21
N SER A 187 17.79 0.22 3.95
CA SER A 187 19.17 0.10 4.44
C SER A 187 19.25 0.14 5.97
N SER A 188 18.19 0.59 6.65
CA SER A 188 18.03 0.49 8.09
C SER A 188 17.77 -0.94 8.60
N GLY A 189 17.72 -1.93 7.70
CA GLY A 189 17.48 -3.34 8.04
C GLY A 189 16.01 -3.71 8.15
N LEU A 190 15.10 -2.81 7.75
CA LEU A 190 13.66 -3.01 7.83
C LEU A 190 13.09 -3.56 6.52
N ALA A 191 12.13 -4.47 6.64
CA ALA A 191 11.20 -4.81 5.57
C ALA A 191 9.80 -4.35 5.95
N VAL A 192 9.15 -3.64 5.04
CA VAL A 192 7.85 -3.01 5.26
C VAL A 192 6.89 -3.47 4.17
N THR A 193 5.72 -3.95 4.56
CA THR A 193 4.67 -4.34 3.62
C THR A 193 3.30 -4.10 4.25
N GLU A 194 2.23 -4.13 3.47
CA GLU A 194 0.88 -3.93 3.99
C GLU A 194 -0.15 -4.78 3.26
N THR A 195 -1.38 -4.77 3.76
CA THR A 195 -2.56 -5.06 2.97
C THR A 195 -3.67 -4.08 3.34
N SER A 196 -4.35 -3.53 2.34
CA SER A 196 -5.44 -2.57 2.59
C SER A 196 -6.59 -3.16 3.40
N ILE A 197 -7.17 -2.35 4.27
CA ILE A 197 -8.33 -2.69 5.09
C ILE A 197 -9.56 -1.95 4.57
N GLU A 198 -10.65 -2.68 4.38
CA GLU A 198 -11.90 -2.08 3.89
C GLU A 198 -12.61 -1.28 4.98
N ASN A 199 -13.04 -0.07 4.65
CA ASN A 199 -14.01 0.68 5.44
C ASN A 199 -15.41 0.60 4.84
N SER A 200 -16.38 0.18 5.65
CA SER A 200 -17.81 0.21 5.30
C SER A 200 -18.64 1.12 6.20
N ASN A 201 -17.99 1.82 7.13
CA ASN A 201 -18.63 2.79 8.00
C ASN A 201 -18.49 4.20 7.40
N PRO A 202 -19.57 4.80 6.88
CA PRO A 202 -19.52 6.12 6.26
C PRO A 202 -19.18 7.25 7.26
N ASP A 203 -19.43 7.05 8.55
CA ASP A 203 -19.15 8.07 9.57
C ASP A 203 -17.64 8.33 9.71
N LEU A 204 -16.80 7.33 9.41
CA LEU A 204 -15.34 7.48 9.44
C LEU A 204 -14.82 8.36 8.30
N TRP A 205 -15.56 8.48 7.18
CA TRP A 205 -15.19 9.38 6.10
C TRP A 205 -15.30 10.85 6.48
N LEU A 206 -16.16 11.17 7.45
CA LEU A 206 -16.30 12.53 7.99
C LEU A 206 -15.07 12.98 8.79
N LEU A 207 -14.18 12.06 9.14
CA LEU A 207 -12.96 12.31 9.91
C LEU A 207 -11.74 12.59 9.01
N ILE A 208 -11.88 12.43 7.68
CA ILE A 208 -10.83 12.76 6.73
C ILE A 208 -10.79 14.28 6.56
N ASP A 209 -9.65 14.87 6.90
CA ASP A 209 -9.39 16.31 6.78
C ASP A 209 -8.09 16.52 5.98
N PRO A 210 -8.12 17.24 4.83
CA PRO A 210 -6.92 17.48 4.04
C PRO A 210 -5.89 18.37 4.76
N GLU A 211 -6.25 19.05 5.85
CA GLU A 211 -5.45 20.10 6.49
C GLU A 211 -4.82 19.64 7.83
N VAL A 212 -4.77 18.33 8.11
CA VAL A 212 -4.22 17.79 9.38
C VAL A 212 -3.02 16.87 9.22
N ALA A 213 -2.83 16.25 8.06
CA ALA A 213 -1.75 15.29 7.82
C ALA A 213 -1.39 15.18 6.33
N PRO A 214 -0.12 14.91 5.98
CA PRO A 214 0.23 14.47 4.63
C PRO A 214 -0.46 13.14 4.28
N LEU A 215 -0.72 12.91 3.00
CA LEU A 215 -1.28 11.64 2.51
C LEU A 215 -0.33 10.45 2.69
N THR A 216 -0.87 9.24 2.69
CA THR A 216 -0.17 8.01 3.10
C THR A 216 1.07 7.71 2.30
N TRP A 217 1.06 7.99 0.98
CA TRP A 217 2.24 7.80 0.14
C TRP A 217 3.46 8.64 0.60
N VAL A 218 3.21 9.81 1.21
CA VAL A 218 4.28 10.62 1.84
C VAL A 218 4.69 9.98 3.15
N ARG A 219 3.72 9.74 4.05
CA ARG A 219 3.96 9.27 5.42
C ARG A 219 4.72 7.95 5.48
N ALA A 220 4.32 6.97 4.67
CA ALA A 220 4.97 5.66 4.61
C ALA A 220 6.43 5.78 4.14
N MET A 221 6.71 6.67 3.17
CA MET A 221 8.08 6.90 2.70
C MET A 221 8.92 7.65 3.76
N VAL A 222 8.35 8.63 4.45
CA VAL A 222 9.02 9.33 5.57
C VAL A 222 9.40 8.33 6.68
N ALA A 223 8.46 7.49 7.13
CA ALA A 223 8.71 6.46 8.13
C ALA A 223 9.80 5.47 7.66
N THR A 224 9.75 5.02 6.41
CA THR A 224 10.74 4.08 5.83
C THR A 224 12.13 4.67 5.74
N ARG A 225 12.23 6.00 5.58
CA ARG A 225 13.49 6.76 5.52
C ARG A 225 14.11 7.00 6.89
N LEU A 226 13.29 7.36 7.88
CA LEU A 226 13.77 7.80 9.19
C LEU A 226 13.93 6.67 10.21
N ALA A 227 13.14 5.60 10.11
CA ALA A 227 13.12 4.57 11.13
C ALA A 227 14.36 3.68 11.14
N THR A 228 14.90 3.46 12.33
CA THR A 228 15.98 2.50 12.65
C THR A 228 15.44 1.18 13.21
N SER A 229 14.19 1.14 13.68
CA SER A 229 13.53 -0.05 14.21
C SER A 229 12.10 -0.20 13.72
N ALA A 230 11.54 -1.40 13.80
CA ALA A 230 10.15 -1.64 13.43
C ALA A 230 9.16 -0.82 14.29
N ARG A 231 9.46 -0.67 15.59
CA ARG A 231 8.67 0.16 16.51
C ARG A 231 8.68 1.63 16.09
N GLU A 232 9.86 2.17 15.83
CA GLU A 232 10.03 3.57 15.42
C GLU A 232 9.32 3.86 14.09
N TRP A 233 9.33 2.90 13.15
CA TRP A 233 8.56 3.04 11.91
C TRP A 233 7.07 3.23 12.19
N VAL A 234 6.51 2.40 13.08
CA VAL A 234 5.10 2.48 13.50
C VAL A 234 4.81 3.81 14.18
N ASP A 235 5.66 4.25 15.11
CA ASP A 235 5.46 5.51 15.83
C ASP A 235 5.49 6.71 14.86
N ILE A 236 6.44 6.77 13.92
CA ILE A 236 6.54 7.85 12.91
C ILE A 236 5.33 7.83 11.97
N PHE A 237 4.93 6.66 11.49
CA PHE A 237 3.79 6.52 10.57
C PHE A 237 2.45 6.89 11.23
N ALA A 238 2.29 6.57 12.52
CA ALA A 238 1.09 6.83 13.30
C ALA A 238 0.93 8.29 13.72
N GLU A 239 2.02 9.05 13.83
CA GLU A 239 2.02 10.41 14.37
C GLU A 239 1.04 11.35 13.66
N LYS A 240 0.88 11.19 12.35
CA LYS A 240 -0.02 12.00 11.51
C LYS A 240 -0.86 11.06 10.67
N ASN A 241 -2.14 10.90 10.98
CA ASN A 241 -3.03 10.00 10.25
C ASN A 241 -3.92 10.81 9.29
N SER A 242 -3.83 10.55 7.99
CA SER A 242 -4.69 11.18 6.98
C SER A 242 -6.07 10.52 6.84
N GLY A 243 -6.25 9.31 7.35
CA GLY A 243 -7.48 8.54 7.17
C GLY A 243 -7.68 7.98 5.76
N THR A 244 -6.64 8.05 4.92
CA THR A 244 -6.62 7.59 3.53
C THR A 244 -5.59 6.50 3.35
N TYR A 245 -5.75 5.67 2.33
CA TYR A 245 -5.03 4.43 2.13
C TYR A 245 -4.91 3.60 3.42
N ASN A 246 -6.07 3.30 4.00
CA ASN A 246 -6.17 2.59 5.27
C ASN A 246 -5.68 1.16 5.11
N ASN A 247 -4.58 0.81 5.79
CA ASN A 247 -3.91 -0.49 5.63
C ASN A 247 -3.56 -1.12 6.99
N GLN A 248 -3.37 -2.45 6.98
CA GLN A 248 -2.58 -3.17 8.00
C GLN A 248 -1.12 -3.20 7.55
N TRP A 249 -0.28 -2.37 8.15
CA TRP A 249 1.17 -2.35 7.91
C TRP A 249 1.87 -3.37 8.79
N MET A 250 2.81 -4.09 8.20
CA MET A 250 3.69 -5.06 8.86
C MET A 250 5.15 -4.64 8.65
N VAL A 251 5.86 -4.44 9.75
CA VAL A 251 7.26 -4.00 9.73
C VAL A 251 8.13 -5.02 10.43
N ILE A 252 9.05 -5.62 9.69
CA ILE A 252 10.00 -6.61 10.19
C ILE A 252 11.35 -5.95 10.37
N ASP A 253 11.94 -6.09 11.56
CA ASP A 253 13.31 -5.72 11.82
C ASP A 253 14.24 -6.93 11.68
N TYR A 254 14.84 -7.09 10.49
CA TYR A 254 15.75 -8.21 10.24
C TYR A 254 17.06 -8.12 11.02
N LYS A 255 17.40 -6.97 11.62
CA LYS A 255 18.58 -6.86 12.50
C LYS A 255 18.42 -7.68 13.77
N LEU A 256 17.18 -7.92 14.19
CA LEU A 256 16.85 -8.68 15.40
C LEU A 256 16.69 -10.19 15.14
N PHE A 257 16.64 -10.60 13.88
CA PHE A 257 16.51 -12.02 13.51
C PHE A 257 17.88 -12.67 13.29
N GLN A 258 18.14 -13.75 14.03
CA GLN A 258 19.31 -14.62 13.80
C GLN A 258 18.84 -16.05 13.48
N PRO A 259 19.25 -16.63 12.34
CA PRO A 259 18.90 -18.00 12.01
C PRO A 259 19.27 -19.01 13.11
N GLY A 260 18.33 -19.88 13.46
CA GLY A 260 18.51 -20.93 14.46
C GLY A 260 18.32 -20.48 15.92
N THR A 261 18.05 -19.19 16.18
CA THR A 261 17.78 -18.69 17.54
C THR A 261 16.29 -18.42 17.75
N ALA A 262 15.86 -18.29 19.00
CA ALA A 262 14.50 -17.84 19.31
C ALA A 262 14.24 -16.44 18.75
N ILE A 263 13.00 -16.19 18.31
CA ILE A 263 12.55 -14.85 17.94
C ILE A 263 12.49 -13.99 19.20
N VAL A 264 12.99 -12.77 19.10
CA VAL A 264 12.95 -11.79 20.19
C VAL A 264 11.82 -10.78 19.97
N ASN A 265 11.42 -10.11 21.05
CA ASN A 265 10.47 -8.99 20.96
C ASN A 265 10.97 -7.93 19.96
N ASP A 266 10.04 -7.15 19.42
CA ASP A 266 10.29 -6.08 18.44
C ASP A 266 10.76 -6.53 17.04
N THR A 267 10.94 -7.84 16.80
CA THR A 267 11.25 -8.37 15.45
C THR A 267 10.16 -8.04 14.43
N LEU A 268 8.89 -7.97 14.85
CA LEU A 268 7.74 -7.64 14.01
C LEU A 268 6.83 -6.67 14.78
N TRP A 269 6.47 -5.58 14.13
CA TRP A 269 5.37 -4.70 14.53
C TRP A 269 4.28 -4.67 13.47
N ILE A 270 3.03 -4.67 13.91
CA ILE A 270 1.86 -4.53 13.05
C ILE A 270 1.08 -3.31 13.52
N ILE A 271 0.68 -2.45 12.60
CA ILE A 271 -0.23 -1.34 12.85
C ILE A 271 -1.35 -1.35 11.82
N GLU A 272 -2.58 -1.33 12.29
CA GLU A 272 -3.75 -1.07 11.47
C GLU A 272 -4.11 0.40 11.61
N GLN A 273 -4.27 1.11 10.49
CA GLN A 273 -4.59 2.53 10.52
C GLN A 273 -5.93 2.80 9.85
N MET A 274 -6.88 3.26 10.66
CA MET A 274 -8.08 3.99 10.25
C MET A 274 -8.19 5.28 11.07
N PRO A 275 -9.06 6.24 10.72
CA PRO A 275 -9.24 7.44 11.52
C PRO A 275 -9.57 7.12 12.99
N TYR A 276 -8.67 7.48 13.93
CA TYR A 276 -8.88 7.64 15.39
C TYR A 276 -9.13 6.42 16.31
N PHE A 277 -9.18 5.16 15.86
CA PHE A 277 -9.62 4.02 16.71
C PHE A 277 -8.66 2.82 16.77
N ASP A 278 -8.64 2.13 17.92
CA ASP A 278 -7.79 0.95 18.17
C ASP A 278 -8.44 -0.38 17.73
N ASP A 279 -9.77 -0.54 17.83
CA ASP A 279 -10.49 -1.74 17.38
C ASP A 279 -11.08 -1.53 15.99
N ILE A 280 -10.19 -1.65 14.99
CA ILE A 280 -10.45 -1.37 13.58
C ILE A 280 -11.55 -2.27 13.01
N PHE A 281 -11.59 -3.55 13.37
CA PHE A 281 -12.61 -4.48 12.87
C PHE A 281 -14.00 -4.04 13.31
N ALA A 282 -14.18 -3.70 14.59
CA ALA A 282 -15.48 -3.31 15.12
C ALA A 282 -16.00 -1.99 14.50
N ILE A 283 -15.13 -0.99 14.36
CA ILE A 283 -15.51 0.38 13.97
C ILE A 283 -15.65 0.58 12.46
N SER A 284 -15.00 -0.23 11.63
CA SER A 284 -15.04 -0.16 10.16
C SER A 284 -16.33 -0.73 9.54
N GLY A 285 -17.27 -1.21 10.35
CA GLY A 285 -18.56 -1.79 9.90
C GLY A 285 -18.49 -3.25 9.45
N GLN A 286 -17.33 -3.92 9.60
CA GLN A 286 -17.16 -5.32 9.21
C GLN A 286 -18.11 -6.31 9.92
N PRO A 287 -18.45 -6.16 11.22
CA PRO A 287 -19.43 -7.04 11.87
C PRO A 287 -20.78 -7.07 11.16
N ALA A 288 -21.26 -5.92 10.67
CA ALA A 288 -22.51 -5.85 9.93
C ALA A 288 -22.40 -6.55 8.56
N ARG A 289 -21.25 -6.47 7.90
CA ARG A 289 -20.98 -7.20 6.66
C ARG A 289 -20.90 -8.70 6.88
N VAL A 290 -20.27 -9.16 7.95
CA VAL A 290 -20.24 -10.58 8.34
C VAL A 290 -21.66 -11.11 8.60
N ALA A 291 -22.48 -10.36 9.35
CA ALA A 291 -23.86 -10.74 9.60
C ALA A 291 -24.70 -10.85 8.31
N LYS A 292 -24.41 -10.02 7.30
CA LYS A 292 -25.17 -9.95 6.06
C LYS A 292 -24.68 -10.90 4.95
N TYR A 293 -23.37 -11.02 4.77
CA TYR A 293 -22.74 -11.74 3.65
C TYR A 293 -21.91 -12.95 4.09
N GLY A 294 -21.81 -13.20 5.40
CA GLY A 294 -21.14 -14.36 5.96
C GLY A 294 -19.61 -14.23 6.04
N ASP A 295 -18.94 -15.38 5.98
CA ASP A 295 -17.52 -15.54 6.31
C ASP A 295 -16.56 -14.75 5.38
N TYR A 296 -17.00 -14.26 4.22
CA TYR A 296 -16.11 -13.51 3.32
C TYR A 296 -15.47 -12.28 3.98
N TYR A 297 -16.21 -11.59 4.85
CA TYR A 297 -15.73 -10.42 5.61
C TYR A 297 -15.22 -10.79 7.02
N SER A 298 -15.19 -12.07 7.37
CA SER A 298 -14.67 -12.51 8.67
C SER A 298 -13.16 -12.56 8.66
N TYR A 299 -12.54 -12.00 9.69
CA TYR A 299 -11.09 -12.00 9.87
C TYR A 299 -10.47 -13.41 9.80
N ASP A 300 -11.03 -14.38 10.53
CA ASP A 300 -10.43 -15.72 10.70
C ASP A 300 -11.07 -16.80 9.80
N LYS A 301 -12.23 -16.52 9.19
CA LYS A 301 -13.00 -17.48 8.38
C LYS A 301 -13.12 -17.12 6.91
N ALA A 302 -12.60 -15.97 6.47
CA ALA A 302 -12.52 -15.65 5.06
C ALA A 302 -11.79 -16.75 4.26
N PRO A 303 -12.12 -16.95 2.97
CA PRO A 303 -11.47 -17.93 2.12
C PRO A 303 -9.94 -17.90 2.19
N ARG A 304 -9.35 -16.71 2.09
CA ARG A 304 -7.88 -16.52 2.18
C ARG A 304 -7.31 -16.97 3.52
N ALA A 305 -7.95 -16.61 4.64
CA ALA A 305 -7.52 -17.03 5.97
C ALA A 305 -7.54 -18.56 6.11
N LYS A 306 -8.60 -19.22 5.61
CA LYS A 306 -8.71 -20.69 5.59
C LYS A 306 -7.63 -21.34 4.71
N ILE A 307 -7.34 -20.77 3.53
CA ILE A 307 -6.30 -21.27 2.62
C ILE A 307 -4.91 -21.09 3.25
N PHE A 308 -4.58 -19.92 3.80
CA PHE A 308 -3.31 -19.69 4.49
C PHE A 308 -3.13 -20.65 5.67
N ARG A 309 -4.17 -20.83 6.50
CA ARG A 309 -4.14 -21.77 7.64
C ARG A 309 -3.85 -23.21 7.20
N ARG A 310 -4.28 -23.62 6.00
CA ARG A 310 -3.98 -24.93 5.43
C ARG A 310 -2.58 -24.99 4.82
N ALA A 311 -2.21 -23.99 4.03
CA ALA A 311 -1.04 -24.06 3.13
C ALA A 311 0.27 -23.56 3.77
N HIS A 312 0.22 -22.81 4.88
CA HIS A 312 1.43 -22.21 5.44
C HIS A 312 2.48 -23.24 5.93
N THR A 313 2.06 -24.49 6.18
CA THR A 313 2.96 -25.59 6.56
C THR A 313 3.78 -26.14 5.40
N ASP A 314 3.34 -25.90 4.16
CA ASP A 314 4.02 -26.36 2.93
C ASP A 314 5.21 -25.46 2.54
N ILE A 315 5.47 -24.41 3.33
CA ILE A 315 6.53 -23.42 3.09
C ILE A 315 7.80 -23.82 3.83
N TRP A 316 8.86 -24.10 3.08
CA TRP A 316 10.18 -24.49 3.59
C TRP A 316 11.36 -23.84 2.84
N ASN A 317 11.09 -23.13 1.74
CA ASN A 317 12.05 -22.35 0.96
C ASN A 317 11.35 -21.24 0.16
N PRO A 318 12.08 -20.32 -0.50
CA PRO A 318 11.46 -19.20 -1.22
C PRO A 318 10.56 -19.62 -2.37
N ARG A 319 10.85 -20.72 -3.09
CA ARG A 319 9.98 -21.24 -4.16
C ARG A 319 8.66 -21.76 -3.63
N SER A 320 8.68 -22.49 -2.51
CA SER A 320 7.45 -22.96 -1.86
C SER A 320 6.61 -21.79 -1.31
N MET A 321 7.26 -20.75 -0.78
CA MET A 321 6.59 -19.50 -0.41
C MET A 321 5.91 -18.87 -1.63
N THR A 322 6.64 -18.70 -2.73
CA THR A 322 6.07 -18.20 -3.98
C THR A 322 4.92 -19.05 -4.49
N ALA A 323 4.99 -20.39 -4.39
CA ALA A 323 3.91 -21.27 -4.82
C ALA A 323 2.63 -21.08 -3.98
N VAL A 324 2.76 -20.93 -2.65
CA VAL A 324 1.63 -20.66 -1.76
C VAL A 324 1.04 -19.27 -2.00
N MET A 325 1.88 -18.26 -2.14
CA MET A 325 1.44 -16.89 -2.45
C MET A 325 0.68 -16.87 -3.79
N ARG A 326 1.24 -17.48 -4.85
CA ARG A 326 0.58 -17.57 -6.18
C ARG A 326 -0.60 -18.55 -6.26
N TYR A 327 -1.06 -19.10 -5.14
CA TYR A 327 -2.06 -20.16 -5.15
C TYR A 327 -3.45 -19.66 -5.57
N ASN A 328 -3.97 -20.27 -6.64
CA ASN A 328 -5.35 -20.19 -7.06
C ASN A 328 -5.73 -21.46 -7.84
N ASP A 329 -6.54 -22.32 -7.21
CA ASP A 329 -7.12 -23.53 -7.81
C ASP A 329 -8.64 -23.55 -7.56
N TYR A 330 -9.27 -22.42 -7.83
CA TYR A 330 -10.62 -22.09 -7.34
C TYR A 330 -11.73 -23.09 -7.73
N THR A 331 -11.56 -23.85 -8.81
CA THR A 331 -12.55 -24.85 -9.24
C THR A 331 -12.51 -26.14 -8.42
N HIS A 332 -11.38 -26.41 -7.74
CA HIS A 332 -11.16 -27.63 -6.97
C HIS A 332 -11.02 -27.37 -5.46
N ASP A 333 -10.57 -26.18 -5.05
CA ASP A 333 -10.40 -25.85 -3.64
C ASP A 333 -11.76 -25.70 -2.93
N PRO A 334 -12.05 -26.48 -1.88
CA PRO A 334 -13.28 -26.34 -1.10
C PRO A 334 -13.46 -24.95 -0.48
N TYR A 335 -12.38 -24.21 -0.19
CA TYR A 335 -12.46 -22.86 0.37
C TYR A 335 -12.76 -21.78 -0.67
N SER A 336 -12.68 -22.11 -1.96
CA SER A 336 -13.10 -21.23 -3.05
C SER A 336 -14.57 -21.39 -3.42
N ARG A 337 -15.31 -22.28 -2.77
CA ARG A 337 -16.76 -22.47 -2.99
C ARG A 337 -17.56 -21.34 -2.35
N CYS A 338 -18.65 -20.94 -3.02
CA CYS A 338 -19.63 -19.98 -2.51
C CYS A 338 -21.06 -20.41 -2.81
N ASN A 339 -22.02 -19.73 -2.18
CA ASN A 339 -23.43 -19.83 -2.56
C ASN A 339 -23.70 -18.96 -3.80
N CYS A 340 -23.13 -19.40 -4.92
CA CYS A 340 -23.02 -18.67 -6.18
C CYS A 340 -23.19 -19.61 -7.37
N THR A 341 -23.35 -19.06 -8.56
CA THR A 341 -23.38 -19.81 -9.82
C THR A 341 -22.34 -19.23 -10.77
N PRO A 342 -21.34 -20.00 -11.24
CA PRO A 342 -20.99 -21.37 -10.81
C PRO A 342 -20.63 -21.46 -9.31
N PRO A 343 -20.62 -22.65 -8.67
CA PRO A 343 -20.51 -22.81 -7.21
C PRO A 343 -19.08 -22.60 -6.66
N TYR A 344 -18.30 -21.75 -7.32
CA TYR A 344 -16.91 -21.43 -6.99
C TYR A 344 -16.57 -20.01 -7.45
N ASN A 345 -15.56 -19.43 -6.82
CA ASN A 345 -15.19 -18.04 -7.03
C ASN A 345 -13.68 -17.88 -7.24
N ALA A 346 -13.29 -17.37 -8.40
CA ALA A 346 -11.89 -17.15 -8.73
C ALA A 346 -11.22 -16.03 -7.90
N ALA A 347 -12.01 -15.21 -7.19
CA ALA A 347 -11.51 -14.24 -6.21
C ALA A 347 -11.26 -14.85 -4.82
N TYR A 348 -11.76 -16.05 -4.54
CA TYR A 348 -11.62 -16.72 -3.24
C TYR A 348 -10.33 -17.56 -3.19
N ALA A 349 -9.19 -16.90 -3.42
CA ALA A 349 -7.87 -17.51 -3.49
C ALA A 349 -6.82 -16.58 -2.85
N ILE A 350 -5.57 -17.04 -2.65
CA ILE A 350 -4.47 -16.14 -2.21
C ILE A 350 -4.09 -15.15 -3.31
N MET A 351 -4.15 -15.61 -4.57
CA MET A 351 -3.90 -14.81 -5.76
C MET A 351 -5.18 -14.74 -6.62
N ALA A 352 -6.04 -13.76 -6.42
CA ALA A 352 -7.34 -13.67 -7.11
C ALA A 352 -7.21 -13.57 -8.64
N ARG A 353 -8.25 -14.04 -9.34
CA ARG A 353 -8.39 -13.97 -10.81
C ARG A 353 -9.81 -13.55 -11.20
N TYR A 354 -10.13 -12.26 -11.08
CA TYR A 354 -11.47 -11.74 -11.40
C TYR A 354 -11.82 -11.91 -12.87
N ASP A 355 -10.83 -12.00 -13.75
CA ASP A 355 -11.01 -12.21 -15.18
C ASP A 355 -11.55 -13.61 -15.53
N LEU A 356 -11.46 -14.56 -14.60
CA LEU A 356 -11.98 -15.93 -14.72
C LEU A 356 -13.40 -16.09 -14.15
N LEU A 357 -13.98 -15.04 -13.58
CA LEU A 357 -15.39 -15.05 -13.20
C LEU A 357 -16.26 -15.17 -14.46
N ASP A 358 -17.25 -16.05 -14.40
CA ASP A 358 -18.27 -16.22 -15.43
C ASP A 358 -19.03 -14.88 -15.62
N PRO A 359 -19.10 -14.31 -16.84
CA PRO A 359 -19.86 -13.08 -17.13
C PRO A 359 -21.36 -13.19 -16.85
N GLN A 360 -21.91 -14.41 -16.91
CA GLN A 360 -23.31 -14.71 -16.61
C GLN A 360 -23.48 -15.23 -15.17
N GLY A 361 -22.40 -15.25 -14.39
CA GLY A 361 -22.40 -15.75 -13.03
C GLY A 361 -23.20 -14.88 -12.06
N LYS A 362 -23.65 -15.49 -10.97
CA LYS A 362 -24.29 -14.83 -9.83
C LYS A 362 -23.45 -15.10 -8.59
N TYR A 363 -22.87 -14.06 -8.02
CA TYR A 363 -21.95 -14.17 -6.88
C TYR A 363 -22.62 -13.73 -5.58
N ASP A 364 -22.10 -14.25 -4.47
CA ASP A 364 -22.58 -14.05 -3.10
C ASP A 364 -22.21 -12.67 -2.53
N ILE A 365 -21.22 -12.00 -3.13
CA ILE A 365 -20.78 -10.66 -2.75
C ILE A 365 -21.30 -9.60 -3.74
N PRO A 366 -21.94 -8.52 -3.26
CA PRO A 366 -22.40 -7.43 -4.13
C PRO A 366 -21.26 -6.82 -4.94
N GLY A 367 -21.57 -6.45 -6.19
CA GLY A 367 -20.61 -5.83 -7.10
C GLY A 367 -19.56 -6.78 -7.68
N MET A 368 -19.42 -8.00 -7.13
CA MET A 368 -18.48 -8.99 -7.63
C MET A 368 -18.90 -9.46 -9.03
N ARG A 369 -18.01 -9.24 -10.00
CA ARG A 369 -18.24 -9.51 -11.42
C ARG A 369 -16.91 -9.71 -12.13
N ARG A 370 -16.97 -10.20 -13.36
CA ARG A 370 -15.79 -10.33 -14.22
C ARG A 370 -15.15 -8.97 -14.47
N LEU A 371 -13.86 -8.84 -14.16
CA LEU A 371 -13.07 -7.62 -14.31
C LEU A 371 -11.64 -7.97 -14.77
N PRO A 372 -10.95 -7.08 -15.50
CA PRO A 372 -9.53 -7.24 -15.82
C PRO A 372 -8.68 -6.92 -14.58
N ALA A 373 -8.73 -7.80 -13.58
CA ALA A 373 -8.27 -7.55 -12.23
C ALA A 373 -7.89 -8.84 -11.48
N GLY A 374 -7.08 -8.68 -10.44
CA GLY A 374 -6.72 -9.75 -9.52
C GLY A 374 -5.28 -9.62 -9.09
N GLY A 375 -4.68 -10.73 -8.72
CA GLY A 375 -3.27 -10.78 -8.36
C GLY A 375 -2.34 -10.54 -9.54
N ILE A 376 -1.42 -9.57 -9.43
CA ILE A 376 -0.56 -9.10 -10.53
C ILE A 376 0.94 -9.32 -10.31
N ASP A 377 1.36 -9.67 -9.11
CA ASP A 377 2.74 -10.03 -8.80
C ASP A 377 2.85 -10.87 -7.53
N THR A 378 4.07 -11.34 -7.26
CA THR A 378 4.50 -11.87 -5.97
C THR A 378 5.91 -11.36 -5.67
N LYS A 379 6.11 -10.79 -4.49
CA LYS A 379 7.43 -10.50 -3.93
C LYS A 379 7.66 -11.41 -2.74
N VAL A 380 8.82 -12.05 -2.67
CA VAL A 380 9.22 -12.88 -1.54
C VAL A 380 10.62 -12.50 -1.13
N CYS A 381 10.81 -12.36 0.18
CA CYS A 381 12.08 -12.08 0.79
C CYS A 381 12.27 -12.93 2.05
N GLY A 382 13.52 -13.31 2.35
CA GLY A 382 13.91 -13.83 3.66
C GLY A 382 14.92 -12.96 4.39
N ALA A 383 15.48 -13.48 5.47
CA ALA A 383 16.32 -12.70 6.39
C ALA A 383 17.50 -12.00 5.72
N LEU A 384 18.01 -12.53 4.61
CA LEU A 384 19.15 -11.96 3.90
C LEU A 384 18.83 -10.78 2.96
N CYS A 385 17.58 -10.46 2.63
CA CYS A 385 17.34 -9.39 1.66
C CYS A 385 17.53 -7.98 2.20
N HIS A 386 17.67 -7.78 3.52
CA HIS A 386 18.10 -6.47 4.02
C HIS A 386 19.46 -6.04 3.45
N ARG A 387 20.28 -7.00 2.96
CA ARG A 387 21.54 -6.73 2.26
C ARG A 387 21.38 -6.25 0.81
N VAL A 388 20.16 -6.25 0.29
CA VAL A 388 19.80 -5.81 -1.08
C VAL A 388 19.24 -4.38 -1.07
N ALA A 389 19.07 -3.79 0.12
CA ALA A 389 18.93 -2.36 0.27
C ALA A 389 20.33 -1.71 0.22
#